data_AF-A0A6T8HDB6-F1
#
_entry.id   AF-A0A6T8HDB6-F1
#
_cell.length_a   1.000
_cell.length_b   1.000
_cell.length_c   1.000
_cell.angle_alpha   90.00
_cell.angle_beta   90.00
_cell.angle_gamma   90.00
#
_symmetry.space_group_name_H-M   'P 1'
#
loop_
_entity.id
_entity.type
_entity.pdbx_description
1 polymer ?
#
loop_
_entity_poly.entity_id
_entity_poly.type
_entity_poly.pdbx_seq_one_letter_code
_entity_poly.pdbx_strand_id
1 'polypeptide(L)'
;SDVIIDASMPVVIRDSGTMWNKFDEQEDTKCLIPDRCYATMYQEMINYVKTHGQFDVSTMGSVANVGLMAQKAEEYGSHDKTFEAPSSGTMRVKDKNSDEVYFDHIVKEGDIWRMCQTKDAPIKDWVRLAVSRAKATGDRAIFWLDRNRGHDAQLIKKVDTYLQDHDLSGLDISILKPVDAMRVTLERCSAGDDTISVTGNVLRDYLTDLFPILELGTSAKMLSVVPLLNGGGLYETGAGGSAPKHVQQFVQEGHLRWDSLGEYLATAVAFEQLGATTKNARAQMLGECLNKAVDRVLQNRKSPSRRVGEIDNRATNFYVALYWAEYLAEADPVYLPAFDQLSASRSQIVSEFQACQGDPVDVGGYYMFDSDLAKKAMNPSKTLNGILESIKI
;
A
#
# COMPACT_ATOMS: atom_id res chain seq x y z
N SER A 1 10.12 11.66 13.44
CA SER A 1 9.27 11.40 12.26
C SER A 1 8.10 10.53 12.70
N ASP A 2 7.44 10.95 13.78
CA ASP A 2 6.68 10.02 14.63
C ASP A 2 5.18 10.05 14.30
N VAL A 3 4.72 11.20 13.81
CA VAL A 3 3.37 11.43 13.30
C VAL A 3 3.50 11.81 11.83
N ILE A 4 3.11 10.89 10.96
CA ILE A 4 3.15 11.05 9.50
C ILE A 4 1.70 11.05 9.02
N ILE A 5 1.34 12.07 8.24
CA ILE A 5 -0.05 12.45 7.94
C ILE A 5 -0.88 11.32 7.31
N ASP A 6 -0.28 10.61 6.36
CA ASP A 6 -0.84 9.47 5.62
C ASP A 6 -1.24 8.33 6.54
N ALA A 7 -0.44 8.01 7.56
CA ALA A 7 -0.74 6.97 8.54
C ALA A 7 -1.54 7.47 9.75
N SER A 8 -1.35 8.74 10.16
CA SER A 8 -1.98 9.28 11.37
C SER A 8 -3.44 9.71 11.13
N MET A 9 -3.74 10.35 10.00
CA MET A 9 -5.10 10.84 9.72
C MET A 9 -6.14 9.70 9.60
N PRO A 10 -5.84 8.57 8.92
CA PRO A 10 -6.77 7.45 8.89
C PRO A 10 -7.06 6.88 10.28
N VAL A 11 -6.05 6.81 11.15
CA VAL A 11 -6.22 6.34 12.54
C VAL A 11 -7.15 7.27 13.30
N VAL A 12 -6.99 8.59 13.17
CA VAL A 12 -7.91 9.57 13.79
C VAL A 12 -9.34 9.35 13.28
N ILE A 13 -9.53 9.16 11.98
CA ILE A 13 -10.87 8.97 11.39
C ILE A 13 -11.50 7.65 11.82
N ARG A 14 -10.70 6.57 11.88
CA ARG A 14 -11.13 5.25 12.35
C ARG A 14 -11.53 5.29 13.83
N ASP A 15 -10.69 5.92 14.66
CA ASP A 15 -10.82 5.96 16.12
C ASP A 15 -11.68 7.16 16.54
N SER A 16 -12.85 7.33 15.91
CA SER A 16 -13.90 8.28 16.29
C SER A 16 -13.50 9.77 16.29
N GLY A 17 -12.48 10.15 15.52
CA GLY A 17 -11.99 11.54 15.46
C GLY A 17 -11.10 11.94 16.63
N THR A 18 -10.53 10.97 17.36
CA THR A 18 -9.80 11.20 18.61
C THR A 18 -8.31 10.85 18.52
N MET A 19 -7.52 11.38 19.45
CA MET A 19 -6.12 11.01 19.70
C MET A 19 -5.88 10.83 21.20
N TRP A 20 -4.78 10.16 21.55
CA TRP A 20 -4.37 9.93 22.94
C TRP A 20 -3.80 11.19 23.59
N ASN A 21 -4.37 11.57 24.73
CA ASN A 21 -3.88 12.68 25.55
C ASN A 21 -2.83 12.20 26.59
N LYS A 22 -2.33 13.13 27.42
CA LYS A 22 -1.31 12.84 28.44
C LYS A 22 -1.76 11.92 29.59
N PHE A 23 -3.03 11.55 29.63
CA PHE A 23 -3.64 10.67 30.63
C PHE A 23 -3.94 9.28 30.06
N ASP A 24 -3.46 8.96 28.86
CA ASP A 24 -3.78 7.73 28.13
C ASP A 24 -5.30 7.58 27.90
N GLU A 25 -5.97 8.68 27.57
CA GLU A 25 -7.38 8.72 27.21
C GLU A 25 -7.56 9.28 25.79
N GLN A 26 -8.61 8.82 25.09
CA GLN A 26 -8.98 9.33 23.77
C GLN A 26 -9.71 10.67 23.92
N GLU A 27 -9.28 11.68 23.16
CA GLU A 27 -9.85 13.03 23.18
C GLU A 27 -9.96 13.61 21.76
N ASP A 28 -10.99 14.41 21.52
CA ASP A 28 -11.19 15.13 20.26
C ASP A 28 -9.94 15.96 19.90
N THR A 29 -9.51 15.87 18.65
CA THR A 29 -8.30 16.54 18.19
C THR A 29 -8.56 17.57 17.11
N LYS A 30 -7.73 18.62 17.09
CA LYS A 30 -7.63 19.55 15.96
C LYS A 30 -6.44 19.13 15.09
N CYS A 31 -6.70 18.41 14.02
CA CYS A 31 -5.68 18.02 13.04
C CYS A 31 -5.21 19.22 12.21
N LEU A 32 -4.08 19.82 12.59
CA LEU A 32 -3.48 20.93 11.85
C LEU A 32 -2.69 20.41 10.64
N ILE A 33 -3.25 20.60 9.45
CA ILE A 33 -2.58 20.36 8.16
C ILE A 33 -2.39 21.72 7.48
N PRO A 34 -1.18 22.32 7.50
CA PRO A 34 -0.98 23.69 7.04
C PRO A 34 -1.27 23.92 5.56
N ASP A 35 -0.88 22.96 4.70
CA ASP A 35 -1.11 23.06 3.27
C ASP A 35 -2.52 22.62 2.87
N ARG A 36 -3.20 23.46 2.10
CA ARG A 36 -4.61 23.25 1.73
C ARG A 36 -4.81 22.32 0.52
N CYS A 37 -3.76 21.91 -0.20
CA CYS A 37 -3.91 21.15 -1.44
C CYS A 37 -4.61 19.82 -1.19
N TYR A 38 -4.36 19.19 -0.04
CA TYR A 38 -4.87 17.86 0.31
C TYR A 38 -5.61 17.80 1.64
N ALA A 39 -5.53 18.83 2.48
CA ALA A 39 -6.20 18.85 3.80
C ALA A 39 -7.73 18.75 3.70
N THR A 40 -8.31 19.34 2.66
CA THR A 40 -9.77 19.50 2.53
C THR A 40 -10.51 18.18 2.31
N MET A 41 -9.88 17.18 1.69
CA MET A 41 -10.50 15.85 1.53
C MET A 41 -10.62 15.10 2.87
N TYR A 42 -9.66 15.26 3.79
CA TYR A 42 -9.78 14.67 5.13
C TYR A 42 -10.91 15.34 5.91
N GLN A 43 -11.02 16.67 5.81
CA GLN A 43 -12.13 17.39 6.44
C GLN A 43 -13.49 16.90 5.91
N GLU A 44 -13.58 16.63 4.61
CA GLU A 44 -14.80 16.11 4.00
C GLU A 44 -15.16 14.72 4.51
N MET A 45 -14.19 13.82 4.64
CA MET A 45 -14.40 12.51 5.24
C MET A 45 -14.82 12.62 6.71
N ILE A 46 -14.16 13.47 7.51
CA ILE A 46 -14.53 13.71 8.90
C ILE A 46 -15.98 14.22 8.99
N ASN A 47 -16.37 15.16 8.14
CA ASN A 47 -17.74 15.66 8.08
C ASN A 47 -18.72 14.55 7.69
N TYR A 48 -18.36 13.73 6.69
CA TYR A 48 -19.16 12.60 6.24
C TYR A 48 -19.47 11.63 7.37
N VAL A 49 -18.44 11.13 8.08
CA VAL A 49 -18.62 10.14 9.14
C VAL A 49 -19.30 10.73 10.38
N LYS A 50 -19.14 12.03 10.65
CA LYS A 50 -19.91 12.73 11.69
C LYS A 50 -21.41 12.76 11.38
N THR A 51 -21.78 12.87 10.10
CA THR A 51 -23.19 12.92 9.67
C THR A 51 -23.82 11.54 9.50
N HIS A 52 -23.07 10.57 8.96
CA HIS A 52 -23.62 9.27 8.53
C HIS A 52 -23.22 8.11 9.45
N GLY A 53 -22.36 8.37 10.45
CA GLY A 53 -21.73 7.32 11.25
C GLY A 53 -20.48 6.75 10.59
N GLN A 54 -19.81 5.85 11.31
CA GLN A 54 -18.63 5.15 10.80
C GLN A 54 -19.03 4.13 9.71
N PHE A 55 -18.10 3.83 8.80
CA PHE A 55 -18.29 2.79 7.79
C PHE A 55 -18.50 1.41 8.42
N ASP A 56 -19.39 0.62 7.82
CA ASP A 56 -19.55 -0.81 8.12
C ASP A 56 -18.67 -1.63 7.18
N VAL A 57 -17.56 -2.14 7.71
CA VAL A 57 -16.58 -2.94 6.96
C VAL A 57 -17.14 -4.21 6.33
N SER A 58 -18.32 -4.68 6.76
CA SER A 58 -18.95 -5.89 6.21
C SER A 58 -19.81 -5.62 4.97
N THR A 59 -20.18 -4.37 4.73
CA THR A 59 -21.09 -3.97 3.64
C THR A 59 -20.55 -2.83 2.77
N MET A 60 -19.50 -2.12 3.21
CA MET A 60 -18.91 -1.03 2.43
C MET A 60 -18.27 -1.53 1.13
N GLY A 61 -18.29 -0.68 0.11
CA GLY A 61 -17.50 -0.86 -1.10
C GLY A 61 -16.03 -0.55 -0.87
N SER A 62 -15.21 -0.82 -1.87
CA SER A 62 -13.75 -0.62 -1.86
C SER A 62 -13.31 0.57 -2.70
N VAL A 63 -12.17 1.15 -2.32
CA VAL A 63 -11.56 2.25 -3.08
C VAL A 63 -10.16 1.89 -3.54
N ALA A 64 -10.05 1.48 -4.79
CA ALA A 64 -8.76 1.24 -5.45
C ALA A 64 -8.08 2.57 -5.83
N ASN A 65 -6.77 2.53 -6.09
CA ASN A 65 -6.01 3.70 -6.54
C ASN A 65 -5.17 3.41 -7.80
N VAL A 66 -5.16 4.38 -8.73
CA VAL A 66 -4.22 4.47 -9.84
C VAL A 66 -3.44 5.77 -9.72
N GLY A 67 -2.18 5.66 -9.26
CA GLY A 67 -1.34 6.80 -8.91
C GLY A 67 -0.30 7.19 -9.95
N LEU A 68 -0.17 8.50 -10.22
CA LEU A 68 0.89 9.06 -11.06
C LEU A 68 2.20 9.23 -10.26
N MET A 69 3.12 8.27 -10.37
CA MET A 69 4.37 8.28 -9.59
C MET A 69 5.66 8.21 -10.44
N ALA A 70 5.58 7.75 -11.69
CA ALA A 70 6.75 7.40 -12.48
C ALA A 70 7.70 8.59 -12.70
N GLN A 71 9.01 8.31 -12.60
CA GLN A 71 10.10 9.29 -12.77
C GLN A 71 10.05 10.45 -11.77
N LYS A 72 9.71 10.17 -10.52
CA LYS A 72 9.58 11.15 -9.43
C LYS A 72 8.60 12.27 -9.79
N ALA A 73 7.39 11.88 -10.16
CA ALA A 73 6.34 12.82 -10.54
C ALA A 73 6.00 13.79 -9.40
N GLU A 74 5.74 15.04 -9.75
CA GLU A 74 5.19 16.07 -8.87
C GLU A 74 6.08 16.40 -7.66
N GLU A 75 5.53 16.43 -6.45
CA GLU A 75 6.22 16.82 -5.22
C GLU A 75 7.39 15.89 -4.86
N TYR A 76 7.29 14.61 -5.19
CA TYR A 76 8.32 13.60 -4.88
C TYR A 76 9.62 13.79 -5.68
N GLY A 77 9.58 14.62 -6.72
CA GLY A 77 10.76 15.03 -7.50
C GLY A 77 11.30 16.40 -7.14
N SER A 78 10.78 17.06 -6.09
CA SER A 78 11.04 18.48 -5.82
C SER A 78 12.11 18.75 -4.75
N HIS A 79 12.71 17.72 -4.15
CA HIS A 79 13.65 17.88 -3.03
C HIS A 79 14.85 18.79 -3.37
N ASP A 80 15.40 18.65 -4.56
CA ASP A 80 16.51 19.48 -5.09
C ASP A 80 16.05 20.85 -5.64
N LYS A 81 14.75 21.12 -5.59
CA LYS A 81 14.08 22.33 -6.11
C LYS A 81 13.19 22.99 -5.05
N THR A 82 13.51 22.77 -3.78
CA THR A 82 12.84 23.37 -2.63
C THR A 82 13.85 24.23 -1.89
N PHE A 83 13.51 25.51 -1.68
CA PHE A 83 14.41 26.49 -1.08
C PHE A 83 13.66 27.32 -0.05
N GLU A 84 14.31 27.58 1.08
CA GLU A 84 13.93 28.66 1.96
C GLU A 84 14.44 29.98 1.37
N ALA A 85 13.55 30.95 1.19
CA ALA A 85 13.89 32.24 0.61
C ALA A 85 14.76 33.04 1.61
N PRO A 86 16.00 33.42 1.25
CA PRO A 86 16.93 34.07 2.18
C PRO A 86 16.61 35.55 2.43
N SER A 87 15.73 36.15 1.63
CA SER A 87 15.35 37.56 1.72
C SER A 87 14.08 37.83 0.91
N SER A 88 13.43 38.97 1.15
CA SER A 88 12.29 39.41 0.33
C SER A 88 12.72 39.74 -1.10
N GLY A 89 11.97 39.28 -2.10
CA GLY A 89 12.31 39.46 -3.50
C GLY A 89 11.41 38.67 -4.46
N THR A 90 11.98 38.22 -5.58
CA THR A 90 11.26 37.45 -6.60
C THR A 90 12.04 36.20 -6.99
N MET A 91 11.42 35.03 -6.86
CA MET A 91 11.93 33.77 -7.42
C MET A 91 11.40 33.61 -8.85
N ARG A 92 12.29 33.42 -9.83
CA ARG A 92 11.94 33.29 -11.26
C ARG A 92 12.43 31.98 -11.85
N VAL A 93 11.61 31.35 -12.68
CA VAL A 93 12.01 30.22 -13.52
C VAL A 93 12.15 30.71 -14.95
N LYS A 94 13.32 30.47 -15.55
CA LYS A 94 13.67 30.98 -16.87
C LYS A 94 14.21 29.90 -17.80
N ASP A 95 14.04 30.12 -19.10
CA ASP A 95 14.80 29.41 -20.11
C ASP A 95 16.29 29.75 -19.97
N LYS A 96 17.15 28.74 -20.00
CA LYS A 96 18.60 28.90 -19.83
C LYS A 96 19.27 29.61 -21.01
N ASN A 97 18.69 29.52 -22.20
CA ASN A 97 19.29 30.00 -23.46
C ASN A 97 18.70 31.33 -23.92
N SER A 98 17.39 31.56 -23.73
CA SER A 98 16.68 32.76 -24.19
C SER A 98 16.45 33.81 -23.11
N ASP A 99 16.72 33.49 -21.84
CA ASP A 99 16.35 34.29 -20.66
C ASP A 99 14.84 34.56 -20.50
N GLU A 100 14.00 33.90 -21.31
CA GLU A 100 12.55 33.99 -21.22
C GLU A 100 12.09 33.52 -19.83
N VAL A 101 11.27 34.34 -19.15
CA VAL A 101 10.70 33.99 -17.86
C VAL A 101 9.44 33.17 -18.09
N TYR A 102 9.43 31.91 -17.65
CA TYR A 102 8.23 31.07 -17.72
C TYR A 102 7.21 31.46 -16.64
N PHE A 103 7.68 31.69 -15.41
CA PHE A 103 6.86 32.17 -14.29
C PHE A 103 7.72 32.71 -13.16
N ASP A 104 7.12 33.52 -12.30
CA ASP A 104 7.76 34.09 -11.11
C ASP A 104 6.80 34.22 -9.92
N HIS A 105 7.39 34.34 -8.73
CA HIS A 105 6.67 34.53 -7.47
C HIS A 105 7.38 35.56 -6.61
N ILE A 106 6.60 36.47 -6.01
CA ILE A 106 7.08 37.35 -4.94
C ILE A 106 7.21 36.50 -3.67
N VAL A 107 8.37 36.55 -3.03
CA VAL A 107 8.67 35.81 -1.79
C VAL A 107 9.17 36.76 -0.71
N LYS A 108 8.97 36.39 0.54
CA LYS A 108 9.56 37.03 1.73
C LYS A 108 10.66 36.15 2.32
N GLU A 109 11.47 36.73 3.20
CA GLU A 109 12.44 35.97 3.98
C GLU A 109 11.74 34.86 4.80
N GLY A 110 12.28 33.64 4.74
CA GLY A 110 11.72 32.46 5.40
C GLY A 110 10.57 31.77 4.65
N ASP A 111 10.08 32.32 3.55
CA ASP A 111 9.09 31.62 2.71
C ASP A 111 9.72 30.36 2.09
N ILE A 112 8.98 29.25 2.06
CA ILE A 112 9.41 28.04 1.37
C ILE A 112 8.91 28.09 -0.08
N TRP A 113 9.83 28.24 -1.02
CA TRP A 113 9.55 28.19 -2.45
C TRP A 113 9.90 26.80 -3.01
N ARG A 114 9.04 26.27 -3.88
CA ARG A 114 9.19 24.91 -4.43
C ARG A 114 8.77 24.85 -5.89
N MET A 115 9.53 24.09 -6.69
CA MET A 115 9.16 23.73 -8.06
C MET A 115 9.04 22.22 -8.23
N CYS A 116 7.91 21.79 -8.81
CA CYS A 116 7.62 20.39 -9.14
C CYS A 116 7.65 20.18 -10.65
N GLN A 117 7.84 18.94 -11.09
CA GLN A 117 7.80 18.57 -12.51
C GLN A 117 7.18 17.20 -12.71
N THR A 118 6.47 17.04 -13.82
CA THR A 118 5.90 15.76 -14.23
C THR A 118 6.07 15.62 -15.74
N LYS A 119 6.58 14.48 -16.18
CA LYS A 119 6.87 14.23 -17.59
C LYS A 119 5.64 13.67 -18.31
N ASP A 120 5.59 13.91 -19.61
CA ASP A 120 4.45 13.56 -20.44
C ASP A 120 4.22 12.04 -20.56
N ALA A 121 5.28 11.26 -20.78
CA ALA A 121 5.18 9.80 -20.87
C ALA A 121 4.57 9.14 -19.61
N PRO A 122 5.00 9.49 -18.37
CA PRO A 122 4.30 9.10 -17.14
C PRO A 122 2.80 9.43 -17.12
N ILE A 123 2.40 10.62 -17.59
CA ILE A 123 0.98 11.01 -17.62
C ILE A 123 0.20 10.14 -18.61
N LYS A 124 0.76 9.89 -19.80
CA LYS A 124 0.11 9.04 -20.80
C LYS A 124 -0.09 7.61 -20.28
N ASP A 125 0.93 7.04 -19.64
CA ASP A 125 0.82 5.69 -19.06
C ASP A 125 -0.17 5.64 -17.89
N TRP A 126 -0.20 6.69 -17.06
CA TRP A 126 -1.18 6.81 -15.96
C TRP A 126 -2.63 6.82 -16.46
N VAL A 127 -2.94 7.55 -17.55
CA VAL A 127 -4.27 7.52 -18.18
C VAL A 127 -4.58 6.14 -18.75
N ARG A 128 -3.62 5.52 -19.47
CA ARG A 128 -3.77 4.15 -19.99
C ARG A 128 -4.10 3.17 -18.87
N LEU A 129 -3.39 3.24 -17.74
CA LEU A 129 -3.59 2.36 -16.60
C LEU A 129 -4.97 2.57 -15.97
N ALA A 130 -5.42 3.83 -15.81
CA ALA A 130 -6.74 4.14 -15.30
C ALA A 130 -7.86 3.53 -16.15
N VAL A 131 -7.80 3.70 -17.48
CA VAL A 131 -8.76 3.08 -18.41
C VAL A 131 -8.68 1.55 -18.36
N SER A 132 -7.47 0.99 -18.32
CA SER A 132 -7.28 -0.46 -18.27
C SER A 132 -7.89 -1.06 -17.01
N ARG A 133 -7.75 -0.37 -15.86
CA ARG A 133 -8.34 -0.80 -14.59
C ARG A 133 -9.86 -0.66 -14.59
N ALA A 134 -10.40 0.48 -15.00
CA ALA A 134 -11.85 0.68 -15.13
C ALA A 134 -12.49 -0.37 -16.05
N LYS A 135 -11.84 -0.71 -17.16
CA LYS A 135 -12.32 -1.76 -18.07
C LYS A 135 -12.24 -3.17 -17.48
N ALA A 136 -11.21 -3.46 -16.68
CA ALA A 136 -11.01 -4.77 -16.08
C ALA A 136 -12.01 -5.05 -14.94
N THR A 137 -12.41 -4.03 -14.19
CA THR A 137 -13.30 -4.19 -13.03
C THR A 137 -14.74 -3.78 -13.32
N GLY A 138 -14.98 -2.86 -14.26
CA GLY A 138 -16.28 -2.24 -14.49
C GLY A 138 -16.59 -1.09 -13.53
N ASP A 139 -15.66 -0.77 -12.62
CA ASP A 139 -15.88 0.26 -11.61
C ASP A 139 -15.78 1.67 -12.19
N ARG A 140 -16.49 2.59 -11.55
CA ARG A 140 -16.35 4.01 -11.81
C ARG A 140 -14.94 4.48 -11.48
N ALA A 141 -14.29 5.17 -12.43
CA ALA A 141 -12.99 5.81 -12.21
C ALA A 141 -13.14 7.33 -12.14
N ILE A 142 -12.56 7.93 -11.12
CA ILE A 142 -12.61 9.37 -10.89
C ILE A 142 -11.19 9.90 -10.89
N PHE A 143 -10.87 10.84 -11.78
CA PHE A 143 -9.64 11.63 -11.73
C PHE A 143 -9.77 12.77 -10.73
N TRP A 144 -8.93 12.79 -9.69
CA TRP A 144 -9.00 13.76 -8.60
C TRP A 144 -8.14 14.97 -8.92
N LEU A 145 -8.70 15.91 -9.70
CA LEU A 145 -8.00 17.06 -10.24
C LEU A 145 -8.83 18.34 -10.06
N ASP A 146 -8.27 19.36 -9.41
CA ASP A 146 -8.93 20.65 -9.23
C ASP A 146 -8.59 21.62 -10.37
N ARG A 147 -9.58 22.00 -11.19
CA ARG A 147 -9.42 22.98 -12.27
C ARG A 147 -8.87 24.34 -11.80
N ASN A 148 -9.00 24.66 -10.51
CA ASN A 148 -8.49 25.90 -9.92
C ASN A 148 -7.04 25.80 -9.43
N ARG A 149 -6.46 24.59 -9.39
CA ARG A 149 -5.04 24.40 -9.11
C ARG A 149 -4.27 24.45 -10.42
N GLY A 150 -3.33 25.39 -10.54
CA GLY A 150 -2.61 25.65 -11.80
C GLY A 150 -1.95 24.41 -12.41
N HIS A 151 -1.43 23.51 -11.57
CA HIS A 151 -0.88 22.19 -11.96
C HIS A 151 -1.95 21.25 -12.51
N ASP A 152 -2.98 20.96 -11.71
CA ASP A 152 -4.08 20.06 -12.07
C ASP A 152 -4.80 20.52 -13.34
N ALA A 153 -4.96 21.82 -13.55
CA ALA A 153 -5.52 22.38 -14.77
C ALA A 153 -4.73 21.97 -16.03
N GLN A 154 -3.40 21.80 -15.94
CA GLN A 154 -2.61 21.26 -17.06
C GLN A 154 -2.73 19.75 -17.17
N LEU A 155 -2.79 19.02 -16.04
CA LEU A 155 -3.03 17.57 -16.06
C LEU A 155 -4.38 17.24 -16.69
N ILE A 156 -5.44 17.99 -16.41
CA ILE A 156 -6.76 17.80 -16.99
C ILE A 156 -6.71 17.88 -18.52
N LYS A 157 -5.98 18.86 -19.09
CA LYS A 157 -5.79 18.93 -20.56
C LYS A 157 -5.12 17.68 -21.12
N LYS A 158 -4.15 17.12 -20.40
CA LYS A 158 -3.45 15.89 -20.80
C LYS A 158 -4.35 14.67 -20.68
N VAL A 159 -5.14 14.58 -19.61
CA VAL A 159 -6.16 13.53 -19.41
C VAL A 159 -7.20 13.58 -20.53
N ASP A 160 -7.80 14.75 -20.78
CA ASP A 160 -8.79 14.95 -21.86
C ASP A 160 -8.22 14.59 -23.25
N THR A 161 -6.92 14.83 -23.47
CA THR A 161 -6.25 14.43 -24.72
C THR A 161 -6.05 12.92 -24.79
N TYR A 162 -5.48 12.30 -23.75
CA TYR A 162 -5.11 10.89 -23.79
C TYR A 162 -6.28 9.93 -23.61
N LEU A 163 -7.39 10.35 -23.01
CA LEU A 163 -8.62 9.57 -23.02
C LEU A 163 -9.17 9.34 -24.44
N GLN A 164 -8.85 10.21 -25.41
CA GLN A 164 -9.24 10.03 -26.81
C GLN A 164 -8.49 8.91 -27.52
N ASP A 165 -7.34 8.47 -26.98
CA ASP A 165 -6.56 7.35 -27.51
C ASP A 165 -7.14 5.98 -27.09
N HIS A 166 -8.24 5.97 -26.33
CA HIS A 166 -8.79 4.77 -25.72
C HIS A 166 -10.29 4.56 -26.05
N ASP A 167 -10.69 3.29 -26.08
CA ASP A 167 -12.10 2.91 -26.13
C ASP A 167 -12.73 3.04 -24.74
N LEU A 168 -13.63 4.02 -24.60
CA LEU A 168 -14.34 4.35 -23.35
C LEU A 168 -15.74 3.75 -23.30
N SER A 169 -16.11 2.90 -24.26
CA SER A 169 -17.45 2.33 -24.35
C SER A 169 -17.80 1.54 -23.09
N GLY A 170 -18.88 1.93 -22.41
CA GLY A 170 -19.35 1.28 -21.19
C GLY A 170 -18.56 1.63 -19.93
N LEU A 171 -17.62 2.58 -19.97
CA LEU A 171 -16.87 3.04 -18.80
C LEU A 171 -17.49 4.29 -18.18
N ASP A 172 -17.57 4.36 -16.85
CA ASP A 172 -17.91 5.57 -16.10
C ASP A 172 -16.61 6.24 -15.63
N ILE A 173 -16.13 7.23 -16.39
CA ILE A 173 -14.92 7.99 -16.10
C ILE A 173 -15.28 9.47 -15.95
N SER A 174 -14.86 10.08 -14.85
CA SER A 174 -15.11 11.50 -14.58
C SER A 174 -13.90 12.19 -13.98
N ILE A 175 -13.90 13.53 -14.00
CA ILE A 175 -12.88 14.38 -13.37
C ILE A 175 -13.57 15.25 -12.33
N LEU A 176 -13.16 15.14 -11.07
CA LEU A 176 -13.71 15.90 -9.95
C LEU A 176 -12.56 16.49 -9.12
N LYS A 177 -12.76 17.68 -8.52
CA LYS A 177 -11.78 18.20 -7.55
C LYS A 177 -11.73 17.28 -6.32
N PRO A 178 -10.59 17.17 -5.62
CA PRO A 178 -10.39 16.15 -4.58
C PRO A 178 -11.49 16.08 -3.50
N VAL A 179 -12.03 17.22 -3.07
CA VAL A 179 -13.11 17.26 -2.07
C VAL A 179 -14.44 16.69 -2.60
N ASP A 180 -14.79 16.96 -3.85
CA ASP A 180 -16.02 16.44 -4.47
C ASP A 180 -15.85 14.96 -4.82
N ALA A 181 -14.67 14.59 -5.30
CA ALA A 181 -14.30 13.20 -5.56
C ALA A 181 -14.41 12.36 -4.28
N MET A 182 -13.88 12.88 -3.17
CA MET A 182 -14.03 12.26 -1.85
C MET A 182 -15.50 12.07 -1.49
N ARG A 183 -16.34 13.11 -1.57
CA ARG A 183 -17.78 13.00 -1.27
C ARG A 183 -18.45 11.88 -2.06
N VAL A 184 -18.28 11.85 -3.39
CA VAL A 184 -18.88 10.82 -4.26
C VAL A 184 -18.36 9.43 -3.90
N THR A 185 -17.06 9.30 -3.66
CA THR A 185 -16.45 8.04 -3.25
C THR A 185 -17.01 7.53 -1.93
N LEU A 186 -17.20 8.40 -0.92
CA LEU A 186 -17.77 8.01 0.37
C LEU A 186 -19.24 7.58 0.26
N GLU A 187 -20.04 8.30 -0.54
CA GLU A 187 -21.43 7.93 -0.81
C GLU A 187 -21.55 6.55 -1.45
N ARG A 188 -20.71 6.26 -2.44
CA ARG A 188 -20.64 4.95 -3.10
C ARG A 188 -20.17 3.87 -2.14
N CYS A 189 -19.09 4.14 -1.41
CA CYS A 189 -18.53 3.23 -0.42
C CYS A 189 -19.57 2.85 0.64
N SER A 190 -20.33 3.82 1.19
CA SER A 190 -21.44 3.54 2.12
C SER A 190 -22.61 2.78 1.50
N ALA A 191 -22.77 2.79 0.18
CA ALA A 191 -23.77 2.03 -0.55
C ALA A 191 -23.31 0.61 -0.95
N GLY A 192 -22.07 0.23 -0.63
CA GLY A 192 -21.49 -1.05 -1.05
C GLY A 192 -20.87 -1.04 -2.45
N ASP A 193 -20.73 0.14 -3.05
CA ASP A 193 -20.22 0.30 -4.42
C ASP A 193 -18.72 0.64 -4.46
N ASP A 194 -18.00 0.00 -5.38
CA ASP A 194 -16.57 0.21 -5.60
C ASP A 194 -16.26 1.49 -6.40
N THR A 195 -15.11 2.12 -6.16
CA THR A 195 -14.64 3.29 -6.92
C THR A 195 -13.14 3.28 -7.12
N ILE A 196 -12.66 3.57 -8.34
CA ILE A 196 -11.24 3.76 -8.62
C ILE A 196 -10.89 5.25 -8.47
N SER A 197 -10.03 5.57 -7.50
CA SER A 197 -9.41 6.89 -7.38
C SER A 197 -8.20 6.99 -8.32
N VAL A 198 -8.20 7.96 -9.23
CA VAL A 198 -7.12 8.18 -10.19
C VAL A 198 -6.44 9.50 -9.85
N THR A 199 -5.25 9.43 -9.25
CA THR A 199 -4.69 10.57 -8.50
C THR A 199 -3.22 10.87 -8.83
N GLY A 200 -2.80 12.08 -8.47
CA GLY A 200 -1.37 12.44 -8.40
C GLY A 200 -0.62 11.67 -7.30
N ASN A 201 0.69 11.88 -7.23
CA ASN A 201 1.62 11.12 -6.41
C ASN A 201 1.34 11.24 -4.89
N VAL A 202 1.08 12.45 -4.40
CA VAL A 202 0.77 12.67 -2.98
C VAL A 202 -0.58 12.05 -2.59
N LEU A 203 -1.59 12.21 -3.42
CA LEU A 203 -2.91 11.64 -3.15
C LEU A 203 -2.93 10.12 -3.30
N ARG A 204 -2.10 9.53 -4.18
CA ARG A 204 -1.89 8.08 -4.20
C ARG A 204 -1.53 7.60 -2.81
N ASP A 205 -0.47 8.19 -2.26
CA ASP A 205 0.06 7.87 -0.93
C ASP A 205 -1.01 7.95 0.16
N TYR A 206 -1.69 9.10 0.23
CA TYR A 206 -2.69 9.35 1.27
C TYR A 206 -3.89 8.43 1.18
N LEU A 207 -4.39 8.16 -0.03
CA LEU A 207 -5.59 7.36 -0.24
C LEU A 207 -5.33 5.86 -0.10
N THR A 208 -4.12 5.39 -0.46
CA THR A 208 -3.72 3.98 -0.27
C THR A 208 -3.42 3.62 1.18
N ASP A 209 -3.22 4.60 2.07
CA ASP A 209 -3.32 4.38 3.51
C ASP A 209 -4.75 4.54 4.01
N LEU A 210 -5.43 5.61 3.62
CA LEU A 210 -6.73 6.00 4.16
C LEU A 210 -7.80 4.93 4.02
N PHE A 211 -8.12 4.55 2.78
CA PHE A 211 -9.22 3.62 2.54
C PHE A 211 -8.89 2.21 3.03
N PRO A 212 -7.70 1.64 2.77
CA PRO A 212 -7.34 0.32 3.30
C PRO A 212 -7.30 0.23 4.84
N ILE A 213 -6.92 1.30 5.55
CA ILE A 213 -7.01 1.31 7.02
C ILE A 213 -8.46 1.26 7.49
N LEU A 214 -9.39 1.90 6.78
CA LEU A 214 -10.82 1.86 7.10
C LEU A 214 -11.46 0.52 6.70
N GLU A 215 -11.14 0.00 5.52
CA GLU A 215 -11.69 -1.25 4.96
C GLU A 215 -11.13 -2.50 5.65
N LEU A 216 -9.81 -2.55 5.86
CA LEU A 216 -9.07 -3.77 6.25
C LEU A 216 -8.41 -3.66 7.63
N GLY A 217 -8.51 -2.48 8.28
CA GLY A 217 -7.83 -2.18 9.53
C GLY A 217 -6.33 -1.91 9.40
N THR A 218 -5.76 -2.04 8.19
CA THR A 218 -4.34 -1.84 7.88
C THR A 218 -4.12 -1.71 6.37
N SER A 219 -3.17 -0.87 5.96
CA SER A 219 -2.73 -0.73 4.56
C SER A 219 -1.69 -1.77 4.12
N ALA A 220 -1.20 -2.61 5.04
CA ALA A 220 -0.28 -3.69 4.72
C ALA A 220 -0.92 -4.84 3.91
N LYS A 221 -2.27 -4.90 3.88
CA LYS A 221 -3.03 -5.96 3.19
C LYS A 221 -3.42 -5.60 1.76
N MET A 222 -2.72 -4.64 1.17
CA MET A 222 -2.99 -4.15 -0.18
C MET A 222 -2.10 -4.81 -1.21
N LEU A 223 -2.66 -5.06 -2.39
CA LEU A 223 -1.90 -5.35 -3.59
C LEU A 223 -1.41 -4.03 -4.21
N SER A 224 -0.09 -3.85 -4.32
CA SER A 224 0.51 -2.69 -5.00
C SER A 224 1.35 -3.18 -6.19
N VAL A 225 0.86 -2.92 -7.39
CA VAL A 225 1.51 -3.31 -8.65
C VAL A 225 1.96 -2.07 -9.40
N VAL A 226 3.23 -2.04 -9.78
CA VAL A 226 3.86 -0.98 -10.57
C VAL A 226 4.28 -1.57 -11.92
N PRO A 227 3.44 -1.44 -12.96
CA PRO A 227 3.84 -1.74 -14.33
C PRO A 227 4.99 -0.82 -14.73
N LEU A 228 6.16 -1.38 -15.01
CA LEU A 228 7.32 -0.60 -15.41
C LEU A 228 7.15 -0.13 -16.86
N LEU A 229 7.57 1.09 -17.17
CA LEU A 229 7.45 1.68 -18.51
C LEU A 229 8.09 0.82 -19.62
N ASN A 230 9.10 0.02 -19.29
CA ASN A 230 9.80 -0.89 -20.21
C ASN A 230 9.22 -2.31 -20.26
N GLY A 231 8.01 -2.53 -19.74
CA GLY A 231 7.28 -3.80 -19.82
C GLY A 231 7.56 -4.81 -18.70
N GLY A 232 8.38 -4.45 -17.71
CA GLY A 232 8.55 -5.24 -16.48
C GLY A 232 7.44 -4.99 -15.46
N GLY A 233 7.49 -5.70 -14.33
CA GLY A 233 6.61 -5.47 -13.18
C GLY A 233 7.42 -5.32 -11.90
N LEU A 234 7.02 -4.37 -11.06
CA LEU A 234 7.46 -4.24 -9.67
C LEU A 234 6.22 -4.44 -8.79
N TYR A 235 6.35 -5.23 -7.73
CA TYR A 235 5.25 -5.58 -6.84
C TYR A 235 5.64 -5.22 -5.42
N GLU A 236 5.00 -4.20 -4.87
CA GLU A 236 5.20 -3.79 -3.49
C GLU A 236 4.29 -4.63 -2.59
N THR A 237 4.79 -5.02 -1.43
CA THR A 237 4.16 -6.02 -0.56
C THR A 237 3.11 -5.41 0.37
N GLY A 238 2.51 -4.28 -0.02
CA GLY A 238 1.62 -3.45 0.79
C GLY A 238 1.88 -1.96 0.58
N ALA A 239 1.01 -1.11 1.12
CA ALA A 239 1.16 0.36 1.06
C ALA A 239 1.67 0.99 2.37
N GLY A 240 1.78 0.19 3.45
CA GLY A 240 2.21 0.66 4.75
C GLY A 240 3.74 0.74 4.95
N GLY A 241 4.16 1.28 6.11
CA GLY A 241 5.57 1.38 6.50
C GLY A 241 6.16 0.14 7.18
N SER A 242 7.39 0.26 7.70
CA SER A 242 8.17 -0.84 8.30
C SER A 242 7.81 -1.20 9.75
N ALA A 243 6.73 -0.62 10.30
CA ALA A 243 6.14 -0.95 11.61
C ALA A 243 7.16 -1.12 12.78
N PRO A 244 7.87 -0.05 13.23
CA PRO A 244 8.91 -0.15 14.27
C PRO A 244 8.42 -0.70 15.62
N LYS A 245 7.13 -0.54 15.94
CA LYS A 245 6.49 -1.11 17.14
C LYS A 245 6.39 -2.65 17.10
N HIS A 246 6.54 -3.28 15.93
CA HIS A 246 6.58 -4.74 15.81
C HIS A 246 7.96 -5.26 16.21
N VAL A 247 9.02 -4.56 15.81
CA VAL A 247 10.40 -4.87 16.21
C VAL A 247 10.55 -4.78 17.73
N GLN A 248 9.96 -3.76 18.35
CA GLN A 248 9.97 -3.61 19.81
C GLN A 248 9.36 -4.84 20.52
N GLN A 249 8.19 -5.30 20.08
CA GLN A 249 7.55 -6.50 20.65
C GLN A 249 8.39 -7.76 20.41
N PHE A 250 8.94 -7.92 19.20
CA PHE A 250 9.75 -9.09 18.88
C PHE A 250 11.00 -9.20 19.75
N VAL A 251 11.71 -8.10 19.98
CA VAL A 251 12.91 -8.09 20.82
C VAL A 251 12.57 -8.30 22.30
N GLN A 252 11.44 -7.78 22.78
CA GLN A 252 11.05 -7.88 24.20
C GLN A 252 10.40 -9.22 24.56
N GLU A 253 9.59 -9.78 23.65
CA GLU A 253 8.66 -10.87 23.95
C GLU A 253 8.78 -12.04 22.96
N GLY A 254 9.70 -11.96 21.99
CA GLY A 254 9.89 -13.00 20.98
C GLY A 254 8.68 -13.20 20.06
N HIS A 255 7.73 -12.26 19.99
CA HIS A 255 6.51 -12.37 19.20
C HIS A 255 6.49 -11.34 18.06
N LEU A 256 6.35 -11.81 16.81
CA LEU A 256 6.28 -10.94 15.64
C LEU A 256 4.86 -10.89 15.05
N ARG A 257 4.15 -9.80 15.32
CA ARG A 257 2.79 -9.55 14.80
C ARG A 257 2.72 -8.91 13.40
N TRP A 258 3.81 -8.97 12.63
CA TRP A 258 3.82 -8.49 11.25
C TRP A 258 3.02 -9.43 10.36
N ASP A 259 2.06 -8.90 9.61
CA ASP A 259 1.22 -9.69 8.69
C ASP A 259 1.84 -9.64 7.28
N SER A 260 2.44 -10.76 6.85
CA SER A 260 3.08 -10.91 5.53
C SER A 260 2.09 -11.19 4.39
N LEU A 261 0.77 -10.97 4.60
CA LEU A 261 -0.24 -11.19 3.56
C LEU A 261 0.11 -10.52 2.22
N GLY A 262 0.57 -9.26 2.26
CA GLY A 262 0.96 -8.53 1.05
C GLY A 262 2.19 -9.12 0.35
N GLU A 263 3.10 -9.78 1.07
CA GLU A 263 4.25 -10.49 0.47
C GLU A 263 3.78 -11.71 -0.33
N TYR A 264 2.81 -12.46 0.19
CA TYR A 264 2.25 -13.62 -0.51
C TYR A 264 1.46 -13.19 -1.74
N LEU A 265 0.63 -12.15 -1.63
CA LEU A 265 -0.16 -11.61 -2.74
C LEU A 265 0.74 -11.04 -3.84
N ALA A 266 1.77 -10.26 -3.47
CA ALA A 266 2.74 -9.73 -4.44
C ALA A 266 3.49 -10.86 -5.14
N THR A 267 3.88 -11.91 -4.41
CA THR A 267 4.56 -13.09 -4.98
C THR A 267 3.65 -13.86 -5.94
N ALA A 268 2.39 -14.07 -5.59
CA ALA A 268 1.42 -14.76 -6.44
C ALA A 268 1.19 -14.00 -7.75
N VAL A 269 0.97 -12.68 -7.67
CA VAL A 269 0.78 -11.82 -8.85
C VAL A 269 2.05 -11.75 -9.70
N ALA A 270 3.24 -11.73 -9.09
CA ALA A 270 4.49 -11.78 -9.83
C ALA A 270 4.63 -13.06 -10.65
N PHE A 271 4.23 -14.21 -10.08
CA PHE A 271 4.22 -15.49 -10.77
C PHE A 271 3.20 -15.54 -11.91
N GLU A 272 1.98 -15.04 -11.70
CA GLU A 272 0.94 -14.96 -12.72
C GLU A 272 1.36 -14.05 -13.88
N GLN A 273 1.92 -12.87 -13.58
CA GLN A 273 2.41 -11.97 -14.62
C GLN A 273 3.59 -12.58 -15.38
N LEU A 274 4.53 -13.26 -14.70
CA LEU A 274 5.59 -14.01 -15.37
C LEU A 274 5.01 -15.10 -16.28
N GLY A 275 4.02 -15.86 -15.79
CA GLY A 275 3.30 -16.88 -16.55
C GLY A 275 2.64 -16.31 -17.80
N ALA A 276 1.89 -15.22 -17.66
CA ALA A 276 1.18 -14.56 -18.76
C ALA A 276 2.13 -13.97 -19.81
N THR A 277 3.21 -13.30 -19.37
CA THR A 277 4.13 -12.60 -20.27
C THR A 277 5.11 -13.54 -20.99
N THR A 278 5.56 -14.60 -20.33
CA THR A 278 6.54 -15.55 -20.89
C THR A 278 5.92 -16.86 -21.36
N LYS A 279 4.60 -17.03 -21.18
CA LYS A 279 3.87 -18.29 -21.41
C LYS A 279 4.43 -19.45 -20.58
N ASN A 280 4.89 -19.17 -19.36
CA ASN A 280 5.45 -20.16 -18.46
C ASN A 280 4.35 -20.79 -17.58
N ALA A 281 3.90 -21.98 -17.97
CA ALA A 281 2.84 -22.71 -17.27
C ALA A 281 3.18 -23.03 -15.81
N ARG A 282 4.47 -23.26 -15.49
CA ARG A 282 4.91 -23.52 -14.11
C ARG A 282 4.80 -22.28 -13.24
N ALA A 283 5.16 -21.11 -13.78
CA ALA A 283 4.97 -19.84 -13.08
C ALA A 283 3.49 -19.57 -12.83
N GLN A 284 2.63 -19.76 -13.82
CA GLN A 284 1.18 -19.63 -13.67
C GLN A 284 0.65 -20.53 -12.54
N MET A 285 1.01 -21.82 -12.55
CA MET A 285 0.62 -22.78 -11.51
C MET A 285 1.08 -22.37 -10.10
N LEU A 286 2.32 -21.88 -9.97
CA LEU A 286 2.86 -21.42 -8.68
C LEU A 286 2.01 -20.27 -8.11
N GLY A 287 1.67 -19.28 -8.94
CA GLY A 287 0.83 -18.15 -8.55
C GLY A 287 -0.60 -18.56 -8.15
N GLU A 288 -1.26 -19.37 -8.99
CA GLU A 288 -2.61 -19.85 -8.73
C GLU A 288 -2.71 -20.69 -7.44
N CYS A 289 -1.76 -21.61 -7.22
CA CYS A 289 -1.73 -22.41 -6.01
C CYS A 289 -1.39 -21.56 -4.76
N LEU A 290 -0.58 -20.50 -4.89
CA LEU A 290 -0.29 -19.59 -3.79
C LEU A 290 -1.53 -18.77 -3.42
N ASN A 291 -2.30 -18.29 -4.42
CA ASN A 291 -3.57 -17.61 -4.19
C ASN A 291 -4.57 -18.48 -3.41
N LYS A 292 -4.71 -19.77 -3.77
CA LYS A 292 -5.54 -20.73 -3.02
C LYS A 292 -5.02 -20.95 -1.58
N ALA A 293 -3.70 -21.03 -1.40
CA ALA A 293 -3.10 -21.17 -0.08
C ALA A 293 -3.40 -19.96 0.82
N VAL A 294 -3.28 -18.75 0.27
CA VAL A 294 -3.59 -17.50 0.96
C VAL A 294 -5.06 -17.44 1.37
N ASP A 295 -6.00 -17.77 0.46
CA ASP A 295 -7.43 -17.83 0.78
C ASP A 295 -7.70 -18.80 1.95
N ARG A 296 -7.09 -19.99 1.92
CA ARG A 296 -7.22 -20.96 3.01
C ARG A 296 -6.60 -20.49 4.33
N VAL A 297 -5.51 -19.71 4.32
CA VAL A 297 -4.96 -19.07 5.52
C VAL A 297 -5.97 -18.08 6.12
N LEU A 298 -6.62 -17.26 5.29
CA LEU A 298 -7.61 -16.27 5.72
C LEU A 298 -8.86 -16.97 6.29
N GLN A 299 -9.42 -17.95 5.58
CA GLN A 299 -10.59 -18.71 6.01
C GLN A 299 -10.37 -19.43 7.35
N ASN A 300 -9.18 -19.99 7.55
CA ASN A 300 -8.81 -20.67 8.79
C ASN A 300 -8.27 -19.74 9.88
N ARG A 301 -8.32 -18.42 9.67
CA ARG A 301 -7.84 -17.39 10.61
C ARG A 301 -6.40 -17.64 11.08
N LYS A 302 -5.51 -17.94 10.13
CA LYS A 302 -4.09 -18.21 10.37
C LYS A 302 -3.19 -16.99 10.20
N SER A 303 -3.75 -15.78 10.18
CA SER A 303 -2.98 -14.53 10.27
C SER A 303 -2.37 -14.33 11.67
N PRO A 304 -1.26 -13.58 11.80
CA PRO A 304 -0.62 -13.33 13.08
C PRO A 304 -1.56 -12.64 14.07
N SER A 305 -1.55 -13.12 15.31
CA SER A 305 -2.16 -12.43 16.44
C SER A 305 -1.29 -11.25 16.89
N ARG A 306 -1.84 -10.41 17.75
CA ARG A 306 -1.11 -9.34 18.45
C ARG A 306 -0.59 -9.80 19.82
N ARG A 307 -1.06 -10.96 20.31
CA ARG A 307 -0.81 -11.46 21.66
C ARG A 307 0.28 -12.52 21.65
N VAL A 308 1.24 -12.37 22.56
CA VAL A 308 2.29 -13.36 22.82
C VAL A 308 1.68 -14.70 23.21
N GLY A 309 2.28 -15.80 22.75
CA GLY A 309 1.81 -17.16 22.98
C GLY A 309 0.72 -17.63 22.01
N GLU A 310 0.24 -16.73 21.14
CA GLU A 310 -0.63 -17.07 20.00
C GLU A 310 0.18 -17.17 18.71
N ILE A 311 -0.48 -17.49 17.59
CA ILE A 311 0.14 -17.55 16.28
C ILE A 311 0.81 -16.21 15.93
N ASP A 312 2.04 -16.25 15.43
CA ASP A 312 2.80 -15.09 15.00
C ASP A 312 3.18 -15.22 13.50
N ASN A 313 3.92 -14.25 12.96
CA ASN A 313 4.37 -14.23 11.57
C ASN A 313 5.02 -15.54 11.11
N ARG A 314 5.89 -16.12 11.94
CA ARG A 314 6.67 -17.32 11.58
C ARG A 314 5.76 -18.54 11.43
N ALA A 315 4.80 -18.70 12.36
CA ALA A 315 3.81 -19.76 12.28
C ALA A 315 2.83 -19.56 11.11
N THR A 316 2.44 -18.32 10.78
CA THR A 316 1.65 -18.01 9.57
C THR A 316 2.40 -18.40 8.30
N ASN A 317 3.69 -18.07 8.16
CA ASN A 317 4.52 -18.47 7.02
C ASN A 317 4.52 -19.99 6.83
N PHE A 318 4.61 -20.76 7.91
CA PHE A 318 4.50 -22.22 7.85
C PHE A 318 3.14 -22.69 7.33
N TYR A 319 2.02 -22.10 7.77
CA TYR A 319 0.70 -22.46 7.24
C TYR A 319 0.55 -22.13 5.76
N VAL A 320 1.11 -21.01 5.29
CA VAL A 320 1.16 -20.68 3.86
C VAL A 320 1.94 -21.75 3.10
N ALA A 321 3.14 -22.12 3.57
CA ALA A 321 3.95 -23.15 2.93
C ALA A 321 3.25 -24.51 2.91
N LEU A 322 2.58 -24.90 3.99
CA LEU A 322 1.81 -26.14 4.09
C LEU A 322 0.68 -26.19 3.07
N TYR A 323 -0.18 -25.16 3.02
CA TYR A 323 -1.31 -25.12 2.09
C TYR A 323 -0.85 -24.95 0.65
N TRP A 324 0.25 -24.21 0.41
CA TRP A 324 0.80 -24.08 -0.93
C TRP A 324 1.35 -25.41 -1.45
N ALA A 325 2.08 -26.16 -0.61
CA ALA A 325 2.55 -27.50 -0.96
C ALA A 325 1.40 -28.47 -1.25
N GLU A 326 0.28 -28.37 -0.53
CA GLU A 326 -0.94 -29.16 -0.78
C GLU A 326 -1.51 -28.87 -2.17
N TYR A 327 -1.80 -27.60 -2.47
CA TYR A 327 -2.36 -27.21 -3.77
C TYR A 327 -1.37 -27.45 -4.92
N LEU A 328 -0.06 -27.37 -4.67
CA LEU A 328 0.95 -27.74 -5.65
C LEU A 328 0.98 -29.25 -5.88
N ALA A 329 0.82 -30.08 -4.84
CA ALA A 329 0.78 -31.54 -4.98
C ALA A 329 -0.47 -32.02 -5.73
N GLU A 330 -1.59 -31.32 -5.58
CA GLU A 330 -2.81 -31.55 -6.38
C GLU A 330 -2.60 -31.23 -7.87
N ALA A 331 -1.80 -30.20 -8.17
CA ALA A 331 -1.51 -29.78 -9.54
C ALA A 331 -0.37 -30.59 -10.20
N ASP A 332 0.65 -30.96 -9.42
CA ASP A 332 1.82 -31.72 -9.85
C ASP A 332 2.33 -32.63 -8.70
N PRO A 333 2.25 -33.97 -8.85
CA PRO A 333 2.66 -34.92 -7.83
C PRO A 333 4.13 -34.82 -7.37
N VAL A 334 5.00 -34.09 -8.10
CA VAL A 334 6.38 -33.84 -7.66
C VAL A 334 6.44 -33.13 -6.30
N TYR A 335 5.41 -32.37 -5.92
CA TYR A 335 5.33 -31.67 -4.63
C TYR A 335 4.75 -32.53 -3.50
N LEU A 336 4.23 -33.74 -3.79
CA LEU A 336 3.63 -34.62 -2.79
C LEU A 336 4.58 -34.94 -1.62
N PRO A 337 5.88 -35.25 -1.84
CA PRO A 337 6.81 -35.50 -0.74
C PRO A 337 7.01 -34.29 0.19
N ALA A 338 6.93 -33.08 -0.35
CA ALA A 338 7.04 -31.85 0.45
C ALA A 338 5.77 -31.66 1.30
N PHE A 339 4.59 -31.82 0.70
CA PHE A 339 3.32 -31.75 1.40
C PHE A 339 3.22 -32.79 2.53
N ASP A 340 3.55 -34.05 2.25
CA ASP A 340 3.46 -35.14 3.23
C ASP A 340 4.35 -34.88 4.45
N GLN A 341 5.59 -34.42 4.24
CA GLN A 341 6.52 -34.10 5.33
C GLN A 341 6.02 -32.92 6.18
N LEU A 342 5.53 -31.85 5.55
CA LEU A 342 5.00 -30.67 6.25
C LEU A 342 3.71 -31.02 7.02
N SER A 343 2.82 -31.81 6.41
CA SER A 343 1.54 -32.23 6.99
C SER A 343 1.75 -33.16 8.19
N ALA A 344 2.62 -34.17 8.07
CA ALA A 344 2.94 -35.10 9.15
C ALA A 344 3.61 -34.40 10.34
N SER A 345 4.43 -33.37 10.09
CA SER A 345 5.20 -32.66 11.12
C SER A 345 4.48 -31.43 11.69
N ARG A 346 3.24 -31.16 11.25
CA ARG A 346 2.51 -29.93 11.55
C ARG A 346 2.39 -29.62 13.05
N SER A 347 2.00 -30.60 13.86
CA SER A 347 1.81 -30.42 15.31
C SER A 347 3.11 -30.05 16.01
N GLN A 348 4.21 -30.70 15.65
CA GLN A 348 5.54 -30.43 16.19
C GLN A 348 6.03 -29.04 15.81
N ILE A 349 5.93 -28.65 14.53
CA ILE A 349 6.36 -27.34 14.04
C ILE A 349 5.59 -26.21 14.73
N VAL A 350 4.26 -26.33 14.87
CA VAL A 350 3.44 -25.33 15.57
C VAL A 350 3.83 -25.21 17.04
N SER A 351 4.10 -26.33 17.72
CA SER A 351 4.57 -26.32 19.10
C SER A 351 5.95 -25.64 19.25
N GLU A 352 6.85 -25.84 18.29
CA GLU A 352 8.18 -25.19 18.27
C GLU A 352 8.06 -23.67 18.12
N PHE A 353 7.17 -23.18 17.26
CA PHE A 353 6.89 -21.74 17.13
C PHE A 353 6.20 -21.14 18.36
N GLN A 354 5.35 -21.89 19.05
CA GLN A 354 4.74 -21.40 20.29
C GLN A 354 5.76 -21.33 21.42
N ALA A 355 6.64 -22.33 21.54
CA ALA A 355 7.64 -22.42 22.59
C ALA A 355 8.77 -21.36 22.50
N CYS A 356 8.95 -20.72 21.35
CA CYS A 356 9.98 -19.69 21.15
C CYS A 356 9.52 -18.26 21.51
N GLN A 357 8.32 -18.10 22.07
CA GLN A 357 7.74 -16.81 22.45
C GLN A 357 7.74 -16.64 23.97
N GLY A 358 7.65 -15.38 24.44
CA GLY A 358 7.53 -15.01 25.84
C GLY A 358 8.80 -14.43 26.45
N ASP A 359 9.97 -14.78 25.90
CA ASP A 359 11.27 -14.32 26.37
C ASP A 359 11.88 -13.27 25.42
N PRO A 360 12.73 -12.37 25.94
CA PRO A 360 13.49 -11.44 25.11
C PRO A 360 14.39 -12.16 24.09
N VAL A 361 14.50 -11.57 22.90
CA VAL A 361 15.29 -12.09 21.78
C VAL A 361 16.37 -11.10 21.41
N ASP A 362 17.61 -11.55 21.38
CA ASP A 362 18.74 -10.76 20.88
C ASP A 362 18.94 -10.98 19.38
N VAL A 363 18.90 -9.88 18.64
CA VAL A 363 19.15 -9.82 17.18
C VAL A 363 20.42 -9.04 16.84
N GLY A 364 21.22 -8.63 17.84
CA GLY A 364 22.53 -8.01 17.65
C GLY A 364 22.54 -6.60 17.05
N GLY A 365 21.39 -5.91 16.98
CA GLY A 365 21.30 -4.56 16.45
C GLY A 365 19.87 -4.07 16.23
N TYR A 366 19.70 -2.92 15.58
CA TYR A 366 18.39 -2.38 15.17
C TYR A 366 18.35 -2.01 13.69
N TYR A 367 19.21 -1.08 13.25
CA TYR A 367 19.32 -0.72 11.82
C TYR A 367 20.13 -1.75 11.03
N MET A 368 21.10 -2.39 11.69
CA MET A 368 21.92 -3.45 11.13
C MET A 368 22.03 -4.56 12.17
N PHE A 369 21.31 -5.66 11.95
CA PHE A 369 21.29 -6.82 12.83
C PHE A 369 22.53 -7.69 12.62
N ASP A 370 22.86 -8.51 13.63
CA ASP A 370 23.73 -9.65 13.43
C ASP A 370 22.96 -10.72 12.63
N SER A 371 23.53 -11.16 11.51
CA SER A 371 22.83 -12.05 10.57
C SER A 371 22.58 -13.43 11.16
N ASP A 372 23.48 -13.95 11.99
CA ASP A 372 23.35 -15.28 12.58
C ASP A 372 22.33 -15.26 13.73
N LEU A 373 22.36 -14.22 14.57
CA LEU A 373 21.37 -14.03 15.63
C LEU A 373 19.96 -13.83 15.05
N ALA A 374 19.80 -12.98 14.05
CA ALA A 374 18.52 -12.77 13.38
C ALA A 374 18.01 -14.06 12.71
N LYS A 375 18.88 -14.80 12.00
CA LYS A 375 18.49 -16.07 11.37
C LYS A 375 18.04 -17.10 12.40
N LYS A 376 18.73 -17.21 13.54
CA LYS A 376 18.37 -18.12 14.64
C LYS A 376 17.02 -17.74 15.26
N ALA A 377 16.78 -16.44 15.46
CA ALA A 377 15.53 -15.92 16.01
C ALA A 377 14.33 -16.13 15.06
N MET A 378 14.54 -15.96 13.76
CA MET A 378 13.48 -16.08 12.74
C MET A 378 13.18 -17.52 12.32
N ASN A 379 14.14 -18.44 12.45
CA ASN A 379 14.00 -19.85 12.07
C ASN A 379 14.16 -20.81 13.25
N PRO A 380 13.35 -20.70 14.32
CA PRO A 380 13.52 -21.48 15.55
C PRO A 380 13.12 -22.96 15.40
N SER A 381 12.27 -23.30 14.43
CA SER A 381 11.80 -24.67 14.21
C SER A 381 12.85 -25.52 13.50
N LYS A 382 13.55 -26.36 14.27
CA LYS A 382 14.52 -27.33 13.72
C LYS A 382 13.83 -28.32 12.78
N THR A 383 12.59 -28.68 13.09
CA THR A 383 11.80 -29.61 12.28
C THR A 383 11.49 -29.03 10.91
N LEU A 384 10.97 -27.80 10.86
CA LEU A 384 10.70 -27.13 9.59
C LEU A 384 11.99 -26.93 8.78
N ASN A 385 13.05 -26.45 9.42
CA ASN A 385 14.34 -26.21 8.75
C ASN A 385 14.90 -27.50 8.13
N GLY A 386 14.86 -28.62 8.85
CA GLY A 386 15.30 -29.91 8.33
C GLY A 386 14.46 -30.43 7.17
N ILE A 387 13.14 -30.15 7.15
CA ILE A 387 12.28 -30.46 6.00
C ILE A 387 12.65 -29.60 4.80
N LEU A 388 12.80 -28.29 4.97
CA LEU A 388 13.16 -27.38 3.88
C LEU A 388 14.52 -27.71 3.25
N GLU A 389 15.48 -28.19 4.05
CA GLU A 389 16.79 -28.67 3.56
C GLU A 389 16.70 -30.00 2.81
N SER A 390 15.68 -30.83 3.08
CA SER A 390 15.51 -32.15 2.48
C SER A 390 14.71 -32.13 1.17
N ILE A 391 13.89 -31.09 0.96
CA ILE A 391 13.04 -30.92 -0.21
C ILE A 391 13.92 -30.78 -1.48
N LYS A 392 13.70 -31.69 -2.44
CA LYS A 392 14.27 -31.64 -3.80
C LYS A 392 13.10 -31.62 -4.77
N ILE A 393 12.87 -30.47 -5.42
CA ILE A 393 11.77 -30.23 -6.38
C ILE A 393 12.34 -30.00 -7.77
#